data_AF-A0A2A6BHB5-F1
#
_entry.id   AF-A0A2A6BHB5-F1
#
_cell.length_a   1.000
_cell.length_b   1.000
_cell.length_c   1.000
_cell.angle_alpha   90.00
_cell.angle_beta   90.00
_cell.angle_gamma   90.00
#
_symmetry.space_group_name_H-M   'P 1'
#
loop_
_entity.id
_entity.type
_entity.pdbx_description
1 polymer ?
#
loop_
_entity_poly.entity_id
_entity_poly.type
_entity_poly.pdbx_seq_one_letter_code
_entity_poly.pdbx_strand_id
1 'polypeptide(L)'
;MRLLLFLLVLLPTVAPIRCYAGWNKDYLQVACSVLDIFCYKLDPNKDGYTEKGCGITVSCFRDGCSGGLCCCSGDYCNAAPGFTIFSSLLLVSAAAMACLGQ
;
A
#
# COMPACT_ATOMS: atom_id res chain seq x y z
N MET A 1 -28.71 19.11 -16.38
CA MET A 1 -27.39 19.31 -15.71
C MET A 1 -27.01 18.20 -14.72
N ARG A 2 -27.74 17.06 -14.63
CA ARG A 2 -27.36 15.93 -13.75
C ARG A 2 -26.32 14.96 -14.36
N LEU A 3 -26.07 15.05 -15.68
CA LEU A 3 -25.18 14.10 -16.39
C LEU A 3 -23.68 14.34 -16.12
N LEU A 4 -23.28 15.55 -15.72
CA LEU A 4 -21.88 15.94 -15.55
C LEU A 4 -21.23 15.37 -14.28
N LEU A 5 -22.03 15.09 -13.24
CA LEU A 5 -21.55 14.50 -11.98
C LEU A 5 -21.17 13.03 -12.14
N PHE A 6 -21.81 12.29 -13.03
CA PHE A 6 -21.48 10.89 -13.28
C PHE A 6 -20.16 10.70 -14.03
N LEU A 7 -19.72 11.69 -14.82
CA LEU A 7 -18.48 11.61 -15.60
C LEU A 7 -17.23 11.68 -14.71
N LEU A 8 -17.29 12.37 -13.57
CA LEU A 8 -16.16 12.52 -12.64
C LEU A 8 -15.90 11.26 -11.79
N VAL A 9 -16.91 10.41 -11.60
CA VAL A 9 -16.81 9.18 -10.80
C VAL A 9 -16.21 8.01 -11.61
N LEU A 10 -16.17 8.14 -12.94
CA LEU A 10 -15.71 7.09 -13.85
C LEU A 10 -14.24 7.22 -14.27
N LEU A 11 -13.51 8.23 -13.76
CA LEU A 11 -12.07 8.29 -13.99
C LEU A 11 -11.39 7.24 -13.11
N PRO A 12 -10.78 6.19 -13.67
CA PRO A 12 -9.93 5.30 -12.89
C PRO A 12 -8.73 6.14 -12.42
N THR A 13 -8.83 6.67 -11.21
CA THR A 13 -7.70 7.33 -10.57
C THR A 13 -6.72 6.23 -10.18
N VAL A 14 -5.78 5.92 -11.08
CA VAL A 14 -4.61 5.11 -10.73
C VAL A 14 -3.75 6.00 -9.82
N ALA A 15 -4.09 6.00 -8.54
CA ALA A 15 -3.28 6.65 -7.54
C ALA A 15 -2.02 5.80 -7.33
N PRO A 16 -0.82 6.42 -7.27
CA PRO A 16 0.38 5.70 -6.90
C PRO A 16 0.21 5.12 -5.49
N ILE A 17 0.68 3.90 -5.28
CA ILE A 17 0.70 3.30 -3.95
C ILE A 17 1.59 4.14 -3.02
N ARG A 18 1.31 4.07 -1.73
CA ARG A 18 2.12 4.71 -0.71
C ARG A 18 2.87 3.66 0.08
N CYS A 19 4.14 3.90 0.36
CA CYS A 19 4.97 2.98 1.13
C CYS A 19 5.72 3.75 2.23
N TYR A 20 6.21 3.01 3.23
CA TYR A 20 7.29 3.51 4.06
C TYR A 20 8.61 3.39 3.31
N ALA A 21 9.42 4.43 3.30
CA ALA A 21 10.76 4.45 2.71
C ALA A 21 11.79 5.03 3.67
N GLY A 22 12.99 4.45 3.70
CA GLY A 22 14.07 4.89 4.57
C GLY A 22 14.80 3.73 5.24
N TRP A 23 15.62 4.07 6.24
CA TRP A 23 16.58 3.15 6.86
C TRP A 23 16.48 3.22 8.39
N ASN A 24 16.73 2.10 9.08
CA ASN A 24 17.00 2.05 10.52
C ASN A 24 16.01 2.85 11.41
N LYS A 25 14.72 2.68 11.15
CA LYS A 25 13.58 3.31 11.86
C LYS A 25 13.24 4.74 11.42
N ASP A 26 14.08 5.39 10.63
CA ASP A 26 13.81 6.70 10.03
C ASP A 26 13.00 6.54 8.74
N TYR A 27 11.76 6.08 8.88
CA TYR A 27 10.88 5.84 7.76
C TYR A 27 9.97 7.04 7.48
N LEU A 28 9.94 7.46 6.22
CA LEU A 28 9.02 8.46 5.71
C LEU A 28 7.92 7.79 4.91
N GLN A 29 6.73 8.37 4.97
CA GLN A 29 5.63 8.01 4.09
C GLN A 29 5.85 8.68 2.73
N VAL A 30 5.98 7.87 1.68
CA VAL A 30 6.22 8.37 0.32
C VAL A 30 5.17 7.82 -0.62
N ALA A 31 4.76 8.66 -1.58
CA ALA A 31 4.02 8.18 -2.74
C ALA A 31 5.03 7.60 -3.75
N CYS A 32 4.78 6.38 -4.21
CA CYS A 32 5.67 5.68 -5.13
C CYS A 32 5.48 6.17 -6.57
N SER A 33 6.39 5.75 -7.47
CA SER A 33 6.15 5.93 -8.91
C SER A 33 4.92 5.14 -9.34
N VAL A 34 4.24 5.58 -10.40
CA VAL A 34 3.12 4.83 -11.00
C VAL A 34 3.52 3.45 -11.54
N LEU A 35 4.81 3.22 -11.72
CA LEU A 35 5.37 1.92 -12.11
C LEU A 35 5.63 1.01 -10.91
N ASP A 36 5.78 1.56 -9.71
CA ASP A 36 6.06 0.77 -8.51
C ASP A 36 4.73 0.32 -7.90
N ILE A 37 4.41 -0.95 -8.09
CA ILE A 37 3.18 -1.58 -7.60
C ILE A 37 3.37 -2.39 -6.30
N PHE A 38 4.60 -2.45 -5.77
CA PHE A 38 4.92 -3.13 -4.51
C PHE A 38 5.70 -2.20 -3.56
N CYS A 39 5.45 -2.38 -2.27
CA CYS A 39 6.35 -1.95 -1.21
C CYS A 39 7.29 -3.09 -0.85
N TYR A 40 8.53 -2.78 -0.50
CA TYR A 40 9.46 -3.77 0.03
C TYR A 40 9.99 -3.40 1.41
N LYS A 41 10.50 -4.43 2.10
CA LYS A 41 11.26 -4.36 3.34
C LYS A 41 12.43 -5.32 3.22
N LEU A 42 13.65 -4.83 3.37
CA LEU A 42 14.88 -5.63 3.35
C LEU A 42 15.50 -5.64 4.74
N ASP A 43 15.74 -6.84 5.26
CA ASP A 43 16.39 -7.12 6.54
C ASP A 43 17.62 -8.01 6.24
N PRO A 44 18.77 -7.41 5.84
CA PRO A 44 19.90 -8.15 5.29
C PRO A 44 20.65 -8.97 6.33
N ASN A 45 20.58 -8.57 7.61
CA ASN A 45 21.16 -9.30 8.72
C ASN A 45 20.27 -9.02 9.94
N LYS A 46 19.91 -10.07 10.69
CA LYS A 46 19.10 -10.01 11.93
C LYS A 46 19.64 -9.05 13.03
N ASP A 47 20.67 -8.28 12.72
CA ASP A 47 21.29 -7.21 13.49
C ASP A 47 20.38 -5.97 13.63
N GLY A 48 19.16 -6.01 13.09
CA GLY A 48 18.16 -4.97 13.25
C GLY A 48 18.26 -3.85 12.22
N TYR A 49 19.09 -4.03 11.18
CA TYR A 49 19.13 -3.14 10.04
C TYR A 49 17.93 -3.41 9.14
N THR A 50 17.17 -2.38 8.81
CA THR A 50 15.99 -2.53 7.97
C THR A 50 15.91 -1.37 6.99
N GLU A 51 15.86 -1.72 5.71
CA GLU A 51 15.54 -0.81 4.61
C GLU A 51 14.09 -1.02 4.19
N LYS A 52 13.40 0.06 3.85
CA LYS A 52 12.06 0.03 3.27
C LYS A 52 12.01 0.92 2.05
N GLY A 53 11.15 0.60 1.09
CA GLY A 53 10.95 1.46 -0.08
C GLY A 53 9.83 1.00 -1.02
N CYS A 54 9.74 1.73 -2.13
CA CYS A 54 8.93 1.40 -3.30
C CYS A 54 9.79 0.62 -4.29
N GLY A 55 9.24 -0.36 -4.99
CA GLY A 55 10.00 -0.92 -6.12
C GLY A 55 9.32 -2.06 -6.86
N ILE A 56 9.42 -2.01 -8.19
CA ILE A 56 9.81 -3.19 -9.00
C ILE A 56 11.33 -3.31 -8.92
N THR A 57 11.89 -3.57 -7.74
CA THR A 57 13.24 -4.13 -7.75
C THR A 57 13.14 -5.53 -8.33
N VAL A 58 14.19 -6.00 -9.01
CA VAL A 58 14.33 -7.33 -9.65
C VAL A 58 14.03 -8.53 -8.72
N SER A 59 13.65 -8.26 -7.48
CA SER A 59 13.41 -9.20 -6.40
C SER A 59 11.97 -9.12 -5.86
N CYS A 60 11.16 -8.13 -6.26
CA CYS A 60 9.75 -7.98 -5.86
C CYS A 60 8.79 -8.08 -7.06
N PHE A 61 8.46 -9.31 -7.45
CA PHE A 61 7.43 -9.61 -8.47
C PHE A 61 6.11 -10.14 -7.90
N ARG A 62 6.10 -10.49 -6.62
CA ARG A 62 4.93 -11.03 -5.92
C ARG A 62 5.03 -10.75 -4.42
N ASP A 63 3.88 -10.77 -3.76
CA ASP A 63 3.82 -10.71 -2.31
C ASP A 63 4.50 -11.93 -1.67
N GLY A 64 5.19 -11.68 -0.56
CA GLY A 64 5.88 -12.73 0.21
C GLY A 64 7.28 -12.31 0.65
N CYS A 65 7.96 -13.21 1.36
CA CYS A 65 9.31 -12.98 1.90
C CYS A 65 10.29 -14.06 1.43
N SER A 66 11.49 -13.66 1.02
CA SER A 66 12.58 -14.57 0.64
C SER A 66 13.93 -13.92 0.93
N GLY A 67 14.82 -14.63 1.63
CA GLY A 67 16.20 -14.19 1.84
C GLY A 67 16.34 -12.81 2.52
N GLY A 68 15.43 -12.46 3.44
CA GLY A 68 15.44 -11.16 4.13
C GLY A 68 14.70 -10.05 3.40
N LEU A 69 14.28 -10.26 2.14
CA LEU A 69 13.44 -9.33 1.41
C LEU A 69 11.96 -9.75 1.51
N CYS A 70 11.11 -8.85 1.98
CA CYS A 70 9.65 -8.99 1.99
C CYS A 70 9.02 -7.98 1.05
N CYS A 71 8.13 -8.44 0.18
CA CYS A 71 7.36 -7.64 -0.76
C CYS A 71 5.88 -7.72 -0.40
N CYS A 72 5.15 -6.63 -0.57
CA CYS A 72 3.71 -6.59 -0.38
C CYS A 72 3.08 -5.54 -1.31
N SER A 73 1.81 -5.74 -1.65
CA SER A 73 1.02 -4.83 -2.47
C SER A 73 0.01 -4.06 -1.61
N GLY A 74 -0.23 -2.80 -1.96
CA GLY A 74 -1.16 -1.90 -1.27
C GLY A 74 -0.50 -0.87 -0.35
N ASP A 75 -1.29 0.13 0.06
CA ASP A 75 -0.79 1.27 0.82
C ASP A 75 -0.24 0.86 2.19
N TYR A 76 1.00 1.29 2.44
CA TYR A 76 1.73 1.14 3.69
C TYR A 76 1.88 -0.30 4.18
N CYS A 77 1.73 -1.29 3.29
CA CYS A 77 1.75 -2.71 3.65
C CYS A 77 3.09 -3.14 4.29
N ASN A 78 4.18 -2.41 4.02
CA ASN A 78 5.50 -2.64 4.61
C ASN A 78 5.68 -1.99 5.99
N ALA A 79 4.59 -1.57 6.67
CA ALA A 79 4.61 -1.04 8.03
C ALA A 79 5.16 -2.05 9.04
N ALA A 80 4.73 -3.31 8.93
CA ALA A 80 4.88 -4.30 9.99
C ALA A 80 6.37 -4.58 10.35
N PRO A 81 6.72 -4.58 11.64
CA PRO A 81 8.02 -5.00 12.12
C PRO A 81 8.15 -6.53 12.09
N GLY A 82 7.99 -7.17 10.93
CA GLY A 82 8.17 -8.62 10.78
C GLY A 82 7.04 -9.41 11.43
N PHE A 83 6.56 -10.43 10.72
CA PHE A 83 5.40 -11.28 11.06
C PHE A 83 4.02 -10.67 10.72
N THR A 84 3.50 -11.25 9.63
CA THR A 84 2.11 -11.46 9.17
C THR A 84 1.05 -11.22 10.26
N ILE A 85 -0.09 -10.58 9.98
CA ILE A 85 -1.35 -11.23 9.55
C ILE A 85 -2.37 -10.13 9.20
N PHE A 86 -3.02 -10.27 8.03
CA PHE A 86 -4.35 -9.77 7.65
C PHE A 86 -4.94 -8.55 8.38
N SER A 87 -4.98 -7.41 7.69
CA SER A 87 -5.96 -6.35 7.97
C SER A 87 -6.71 -5.96 6.69
N SER A 88 -7.28 -6.97 6.04
CA SER A 88 -8.35 -6.77 5.05
C SER A 88 -9.68 -6.75 5.80
N LEU A 89 -10.15 -5.59 6.26
CA LEU A 89 -11.55 -5.33 6.62
C LEU A 89 -11.63 -3.91 7.16
N LEU A 90 -12.20 -3.00 6.38
CA LEU A 90 -13.09 -1.90 6.82
C LEU A 90 -13.26 -0.93 5.66
N LEU A 91 -14.07 -1.32 4.68
CA LEU A 91 -14.61 -0.41 3.69
C LEU A 91 -16.09 -0.78 3.45
N VAL A 92 -16.91 0.27 3.56
CA VAL A 92 -18.27 0.42 3.01
C VAL A 92 -19.45 -0.08 3.85
N SER A 93 -20.01 0.80 4.68
CA SER A 93 -21.47 0.86 4.91
C SER A 93 -21.88 2.20 5.56
N ALA A 94 -21.93 3.29 4.79
CA ALA A 94 -22.47 4.57 5.28
C ALA A 94 -23.36 5.31 4.26
N ALA A 95 -23.89 4.63 3.24
CA ALA A 95 -24.73 5.26 2.21
C ALA A 95 -26.15 4.67 2.09
N ALA A 96 -26.65 3.94 3.10
CA ALA A 96 -28.00 3.35 3.06
C ALA A 96 -29.06 4.10 3.90
N MET A 97 -28.69 5.11 4.70
CA MET A 97 -29.64 5.79 5.62
C MET A 97 -30.28 7.08 5.06
N ALA A 98 -30.33 7.27 3.74
CA ALA A 98 -30.96 8.45 3.12
C ALA A 98 -32.33 8.20 2.46
N CYS A 99 -32.88 6.98 2.50
CA CYS A 99 -34.11 6.65 1.75
C CYS A 99 -35.24 5.98 2.57
N LEU A 100 -35.21 6.02 3.90
CA LEU A 100 -36.33 5.57 4.75
C LEU A 100 -36.73 6.70 5.71
N GLY A 101 -37.39 7.71 5.15
CA GLY A 101 -37.85 8.88 5.88
C GLY A 101 -38.74 9.77 5.01
N GLN A 102 -39.68 9.17 4.29
CA GLN A 102 -40.90 9.83 3.82
C GLN A 102 -42.09 9.01 4.30
#